data_AF-A0A9E6ABD0-F1
#
_entry.id   AF-A0A9E6ABD0-F1
#
_cell.length_a   1.000
_cell.length_b   1.000
_cell.length_c   1.000
_cell.angle_alpha   90.00
_cell.angle_beta   90.00
_cell.angle_gamma   90.00
#
_symmetry.space_group_name_H-M   'P 1'
#
loop_
_entity.id
_entity.type
_entity.pdbx_description
1 polymer ?
#
loop_
_entity_poly.entity_id
_entity_poly.type
_entity_poly.pdbx_seq_one_letter_code
_entity_poly.pdbx_strand_id
1 'polypeptide(L)'
;MSYFAGFSAAVLVCGVLYLWRSFYPVGDPALLLLVVIGLLIWRGTYRRAVARRITWRRAILRRDSWLFDFFQGKLLAHLAGIAAAIAATITLADFALTASLNEGLVALALCLSTGFVLAFFARWATLHTHRDLVLVVAAPLAAGLMGLIGTGLLLSLGWYVETAPAEADAATLVEGIAQAQLVLPPRDHIVAWALGVPRSLETAGWVFAKQSQTFSFSPLGLIFLLLYNAFVSFSLTRFVVDTVTSAYEPKDN
;
A
#
# COMPACT_ATOMS: atom_id res chain seq x y z
N MET A 1 14.24 17.05 6.01
CA MET A 1 12.83 16.83 5.65
C MET A 1 11.98 17.37 6.80
N SER A 2 10.99 18.22 6.57
CA SER A 2 10.16 18.76 7.65
C SER A 2 9.09 17.74 8.06
N TYR A 3 8.80 17.62 9.36
CA TYR A 3 7.68 16.81 9.88
C TYR A 3 6.34 17.21 9.23
N PHE A 4 6.20 18.50 8.89
CA PHE A 4 5.05 19.06 8.21
C PHE A 4 4.76 18.40 6.85
N ALA A 5 5.80 18.02 6.09
CA ALA A 5 5.62 17.33 4.80
C ALA A 5 5.02 15.92 5.00
N GLY A 6 5.45 15.20 6.04
CA GLY A 6 4.90 13.90 6.39
C GLY A 6 3.43 13.98 6.81
N PHE A 7 3.10 14.94 7.67
CA PHE A 7 1.72 15.19 8.08
C PHE A 7 0.81 15.55 6.90
N SER A 8 1.25 16.49 6.05
CA SER A 8 0.47 16.93 4.88
C SER A 8 0.23 15.78 3.90
N ALA A 9 1.23 14.92 3.69
CA ALA A 9 1.08 13.72 2.86
C ALA A 9 0.08 12.73 3.47
N ALA A 10 0.12 12.48 4.77
CA ALA A 10 -0.84 11.61 5.44
C ALA A 10 -2.28 12.12 5.30
N VAL A 11 -2.48 13.43 5.51
CA VAL A 11 -3.80 14.07 5.33
C VAL A 11 -4.27 13.97 3.87
N LEU A 12 -3.38 14.21 2.90
CA LEU A 12 -3.68 14.05 1.48
C LEU A 12 -4.10 12.62 1.16
N VAL A 13 -3.33 11.62 1.64
CA VAL A 13 -3.60 10.20 1.42
C VAL A 13 -4.98 9.81 1.95
N CYS A 14 -5.26 10.09 3.22
CA CYS A 14 -6.55 9.77 3.83
C CYS A 14 -7.70 10.54 3.16
N GLY A 15 -7.48 11.81 2.83
CA GLY A 15 -8.47 12.64 2.14
C GLY A 15 -8.82 12.10 0.76
N VAL A 16 -7.83 11.70 -0.04
CA VAL A 16 -8.06 11.14 -1.39
C VAL A 16 -8.80 9.80 -1.31
N LEU A 17 -8.47 8.94 -0.35
CA LEU A 17 -9.18 7.67 -0.15
C LEU A 17 -10.63 7.88 0.32
N TYR A 18 -10.85 8.86 1.20
CA TYR A 18 -12.20 9.24 1.61
C TYR A 18 -13.01 9.77 0.42
N LEU A 19 -12.43 10.69 -0.38
CA LEU A 19 -13.07 11.20 -1.59
C LEU A 19 -13.37 10.08 -2.60
N TRP A 20 -12.46 9.12 -2.76
CA TRP A 20 -12.70 7.93 -3.57
C TRP A 20 -13.95 7.17 -3.09
N ARG A 21 -14.02 6.85 -1.78
CA ARG A 21 -15.19 6.19 -1.19
C ARG A 21 -16.48 6.98 -1.43
N SER A 22 -16.45 8.30 -1.28
CA SER A 22 -17.63 9.16 -1.44
C SER A 22 -18.08 9.31 -2.91
N PHE A 23 -17.15 9.37 -3.86
CA PHE A 23 -17.47 9.53 -5.28
C PHE A 23 -17.71 8.22 -6.01
N TYR A 24 -17.27 7.08 -5.47
CA TYR A 24 -17.45 5.77 -6.10
C TYR A 24 -18.90 5.44 -6.45
N PRO A 25 -19.93 5.78 -5.65
CA PRO A 25 -21.33 5.57 -6.05
C PRO A 25 -21.83 6.57 -7.10
N VAL A 26 -21.21 7.76 -7.21
CA VAL A 26 -21.79 8.90 -7.93
C VAL A 26 -21.41 8.95 -9.41
N GLY A 27 -20.21 8.49 -9.79
CA GLY A 27 -19.84 8.42 -11.21
C GLY A 27 -18.37 8.13 -11.51
N ASP A 28 -18.05 7.98 -12.79
CA ASP A 28 -16.71 7.67 -13.31
C ASP A 28 -15.59 8.67 -12.96
N PRO A 29 -15.85 9.94 -12.59
CA PRO A 29 -14.78 10.82 -12.09
C PRO A 29 -14.01 10.24 -10.90
N ALA A 30 -14.60 9.33 -10.12
CA ALA A 30 -13.89 8.62 -9.06
C ALA A 30 -12.64 7.89 -9.58
N LEU A 31 -12.67 7.37 -10.82
CA LEU A 31 -11.53 6.65 -11.42
C LEU A 31 -10.30 7.55 -11.60
N LEU A 32 -10.50 8.86 -11.78
CA LEU A 32 -9.40 9.82 -11.85
C LEU A 32 -8.63 9.87 -10.52
N LEU A 33 -9.30 9.68 -9.38
CA LEU A 33 -8.63 9.62 -8.07
C LEU A 33 -7.72 8.39 -7.99
N LEU A 34 -8.13 7.24 -8.50
CA LEU A 34 -7.28 6.05 -8.56
C LEU A 34 -6.05 6.26 -9.46
N VAL A 35 -6.21 6.95 -10.59
CA VAL A 35 -5.09 7.33 -11.45
C VAL A 35 -4.11 8.23 -10.69
N VAL A 36 -4.60 9.21 -9.93
CA VAL A 36 -3.75 10.08 -9.10
C VAL A 36 -2.98 9.28 -8.04
N ILE A 37 -3.65 8.40 -7.30
CA ILE A 37 -3.00 7.50 -6.32
C ILE A 37 -1.91 6.66 -7.00
N GLY A 38 -2.26 6.01 -8.12
CA GLY A 38 -1.35 5.17 -8.88
C GLY A 38 -0.12 5.92 -9.39
N LEU A 39 -0.29 7.14 -9.89
CA LEU A 39 0.81 7.99 -10.37
C LEU A 39 1.75 8.41 -9.23
N LEU A 40 1.23 8.73 -8.04
CA LEU A 40 2.03 9.08 -6.88
C LEU A 40 2.88 7.90 -6.41
N ILE A 41 2.29 6.72 -6.29
CA ILE A 41 2.98 5.47 -5.91
C ILE A 41 4.00 5.07 -6.98
N TRP A 42 3.62 5.12 -8.25
CA TRP A 42 4.52 4.85 -9.38
C TRP A 42 5.73 5.76 -9.35
N ARG A 43 5.52 7.09 -9.23
CA ARG A 43 6.60 8.09 -9.23
C ARG A 43 7.54 7.90 -8.03
N GLY A 44 7.00 7.69 -6.83
CA GLY A 44 7.80 7.45 -5.62
C GLY A 44 8.63 6.17 -5.74
N THR A 45 8.01 5.07 -6.16
CA THR A 45 8.67 3.78 -6.37
C THR A 45 9.74 3.86 -7.46
N TYR A 46 9.43 4.47 -8.61
CA TYR A 46 10.36 4.65 -9.72
C TYR A 46 11.61 5.41 -9.27
N ARG A 47 11.44 6.59 -8.63
CA ARG A 47 12.55 7.42 -8.16
C ARG A 47 13.48 6.66 -7.22
N ARG A 48 12.94 5.93 -6.25
CA ARG A 48 13.76 5.12 -5.32
C ARG A 48 14.47 3.97 -6.02
N ALA A 49 13.80 3.27 -6.92
CA ALA A 49 14.40 2.17 -7.66
C ALA A 49 15.56 2.64 -8.56
N VAL A 50 15.39 3.78 -9.22
CA VAL A 50 16.47 4.41 -10.02
C VAL A 50 17.60 4.87 -9.11
N ALA A 51 17.32 5.63 -8.04
CA ALA A 51 18.34 6.15 -7.14
C ALA A 51 19.19 5.05 -6.49
N ARG A 52 18.54 3.95 -6.06
CA ARG A 52 19.22 2.75 -5.57
C ARG A 52 20.17 2.20 -6.62
N ARG A 53 19.67 1.95 -7.85
CA ARG A 53 20.48 1.37 -8.94
C ARG A 53 21.65 2.26 -9.34
N ILE A 54 21.44 3.57 -9.45
CA ILE A 54 22.52 4.53 -9.75
C ILE A 54 23.59 4.44 -8.68
N THR A 55 23.20 4.41 -7.40
CA THR A 55 24.18 4.39 -6.30
C THR A 55 24.97 3.08 -6.25
N TRP A 56 24.30 1.93 -6.34
CA TRP A 56 24.96 0.62 -6.40
C TRP A 56 25.96 0.53 -7.55
N ARG A 57 25.67 1.18 -8.68
CA ARG A 57 26.57 1.16 -9.83
C ARG A 57 27.73 2.12 -9.73
N ARG A 58 27.54 3.29 -9.15
CA ARG A 58 28.66 4.20 -8.86
C ARG A 58 29.71 3.52 -7.97
N ALA A 59 29.32 2.51 -7.18
CA ALA A 59 30.24 1.70 -6.39
C ALA A 59 30.94 0.57 -7.18
N ILE A 60 30.37 0.09 -8.30
CA ILE A 60 30.86 -1.09 -9.03
C ILE A 60 31.51 -0.73 -10.38
N LEU A 61 30.98 0.27 -11.09
CA LEU A 61 31.34 0.60 -12.47
C LEU A 61 31.97 1.99 -12.56
N ARG A 62 32.91 2.17 -13.49
CA ARG A 62 33.46 3.49 -13.84
C ARG A 62 32.37 4.36 -14.47
N ARG A 63 32.32 5.63 -14.08
CA ARG A 63 31.29 6.60 -14.54
C ARG A 63 31.29 6.80 -16.05
N ASP A 64 32.45 6.71 -16.69
CA ASP A 64 32.59 6.99 -18.13
C ASP A 64 32.39 5.75 -19.02
N SER A 65 32.01 4.61 -18.42
CA SER A 65 31.79 3.38 -19.19
C SER A 65 30.41 3.42 -19.86
N TRP A 66 30.33 3.09 -21.15
CA TRP A 66 29.07 2.89 -21.86
C TRP A 66 28.14 1.87 -21.17
N LEU A 67 28.72 0.91 -20.43
CA LEU A 67 27.97 -0.05 -19.61
C LEU A 67 27.20 0.65 -18.48
N PHE A 68 27.74 1.75 -17.92
CA PHE A 68 27.07 2.56 -16.91
C PHE A 68 25.76 3.15 -17.46
N ASP A 69 25.79 3.66 -18.69
CA ASP A 69 24.64 4.27 -19.36
C ASP A 69 23.62 3.25 -19.85
N PHE A 70 24.08 2.18 -20.51
CA PHE A 70 23.19 1.13 -21.01
C PHE A 70 22.38 0.51 -19.87
N PHE A 71 23.03 0.25 -18.74
CA PHE A 71 22.36 -0.45 -17.68
C PHE A 71 21.42 0.42 -16.86
N GLN A 72 21.29 1.76 -17.00
CA GLN A 72 20.62 2.73 -16.09
C GLN A 72 19.39 2.22 -15.29
N GLY A 73 18.65 1.25 -15.82
CA GLY A 73 17.74 0.41 -15.03
C GLY A 73 16.36 1.05 -14.92
N LYS A 74 16.14 2.09 -15.73
CA LYS A 74 14.90 2.82 -15.89
C LYS A 74 13.75 1.89 -16.26
N LEU A 75 13.97 0.94 -17.18
CA LEU A 75 12.94 -0.03 -17.54
C LEU A 75 12.47 -0.86 -16.34
N LEU A 76 13.39 -1.48 -15.61
CA LEU A 76 13.04 -2.28 -14.44
C LEU A 76 12.46 -1.43 -13.30
N ALA A 77 12.92 -0.18 -13.14
CA ALA A 77 12.32 0.77 -12.20
C ALA A 77 10.89 1.16 -12.59
N HIS A 78 10.62 1.35 -13.89
CA HIS A 78 9.27 1.60 -14.40
C HIS A 78 8.35 0.40 -14.18
N LEU A 79 8.80 -0.81 -14.53
CA LEU A 79 8.03 -2.03 -14.31
C LEU A 79 7.71 -2.25 -12.82
N ALA A 80 8.70 -2.04 -11.94
CA ALA A 80 8.49 -2.10 -10.50
C ALA A 80 7.52 -1.02 -10.00
N GLY A 81 7.61 0.19 -10.55
CA GLY A 81 6.68 1.28 -10.25
C GLY A 81 5.25 0.96 -10.67
N ILE A 82 5.06 0.39 -11.88
CA ILE A 82 3.75 0.02 -12.41
C ILE A 82 3.13 -1.09 -11.56
N ALA A 83 3.90 -2.15 -11.28
CA ALA A 83 3.43 -3.26 -10.46
C ALA A 83 3.02 -2.80 -9.05
N ALA A 84 3.85 -1.94 -8.41
CA ALA A 84 3.53 -1.38 -7.10
C ALA A 84 2.30 -0.48 -7.13
N ALA A 85 2.16 0.37 -8.15
CA ALA A 85 1.01 1.24 -8.31
C ALA A 85 -0.29 0.46 -8.51
N ILE A 86 -0.29 -0.55 -9.39
CA ILE A 86 -1.47 -1.38 -9.64
C ILE A 86 -1.90 -2.11 -8.36
N ALA A 87 -0.97 -2.84 -7.74
CA ALA A 87 -1.28 -3.62 -6.54
C ALA A 87 -1.78 -2.72 -5.40
N ALA A 88 -1.05 -1.65 -5.09
CA ALA A 88 -1.41 -0.77 -3.99
C ALA A 88 -2.72 -0.01 -4.27
N THR A 89 -2.94 0.48 -5.49
CA THR A 89 -4.16 1.22 -5.82
C THR A 89 -5.39 0.32 -5.70
N ILE A 90 -5.33 -0.92 -6.20
CA ILE A 90 -6.44 -1.88 -6.12
C ILE A 90 -6.73 -2.22 -4.65
N THR A 91 -5.70 -2.56 -3.86
CA THR A 91 -5.87 -2.88 -2.44
C THR A 91 -6.43 -1.70 -1.64
N LEU A 92 -5.91 -0.48 -1.87
CA LEU A 92 -6.37 0.71 -1.15
C LEU A 92 -7.79 1.12 -1.55
N ALA A 93 -8.16 0.93 -2.81
CA ALA A 93 -9.49 1.21 -3.30
C ALA A 93 -10.53 0.27 -2.69
N ASP A 94 -10.20 -1.03 -2.58
CA ASP A 94 -11.02 -2.02 -1.91
C ASP A 94 -11.17 -1.70 -0.42
N PHE A 95 -10.05 -1.55 0.29
CA PHE A 95 -10.04 -1.17 1.70
C PHE A 95 -10.85 0.10 1.97
N ALA A 96 -10.71 1.14 1.15
CA ALA A 96 -11.47 2.37 1.34
C ALA A 96 -13.00 2.17 1.24
N LEU A 97 -13.46 1.22 0.42
CA LEU A 97 -14.89 0.91 0.25
C LEU A 97 -15.43 0.05 1.39
N THR A 98 -14.65 -0.93 1.85
CA THR A 98 -15.10 -1.95 2.80
C THR A 98 -14.76 -1.60 4.24
N ALA A 99 -13.80 -0.72 4.48
CA ALA A 99 -13.30 -0.45 5.82
C ALA A 99 -14.40 0.02 6.78
N SER A 100 -14.36 -0.55 7.98
CA SER A 100 -15.13 -0.10 9.13
C SER A 100 -14.62 1.26 9.65
N LEU A 101 -15.38 1.88 10.56
CA LEU A 101 -14.91 3.10 11.24
C LEU A 101 -13.61 2.84 12.01
N ASN A 102 -13.48 1.68 12.68
CA ASN A 102 -12.32 1.35 13.48
C ASN A 102 -11.08 1.12 12.60
N GLU A 103 -11.23 0.40 11.50
CA GLU A 103 -10.17 0.20 10.52
C GLU A 103 -9.72 1.53 9.90
N GLY A 104 -10.68 2.41 9.59
CA GLY A 104 -10.40 3.76 9.11
C GLY A 104 -9.58 4.60 10.10
N LEU A 105 -9.90 4.52 11.41
CA LEU A 105 -9.13 5.20 12.45
C LEU A 105 -7.72 4.63 12.61
N VAL A 106 -7.56 3.30 12.54
CA VAL A 106 -6.24 2.65 12.55
C VAL A 106 -5.44 3.06 11.32
N ALA A 107 -6.04 3.07 10.13
CA ALA A 107 -5.39 3.50 8.90
C ALA A 107 -4.94 4.97 8.95
N LEU A 108 -5.77 5.87 9.52
CA LEU A 108 -5.42 7.26 9.74
C LEU A 108 -4.22 7.40 10.70
N ALA A 109 -4.27 6.73 11.85
CA ALA A 109 -3.18 6.71 12.81
C ALA A 109 -1.88 6.17 12.19
N LEU A 110 -2.00 5.13 11.37
CA LEU A 110 -0.90 4.53 10.63
C LEU A 110 -0.29 5.50 9.62
N CYS A 111 -1.11 6.23 8.87
CA CYS A 111 -0.65 7.22 7.89
C CYS A 111 0.11 8.36 8.57
N LEU A 112 -0.47 8.91 9.65
CA LEU A 112 0.14 10.00 10.42
C LEU A 112 1.49 9.58 11.02
N SER A 113 1.51 8.45 11.72
CA SER A 113 2.73 7.90 12.34
C SER A 113 3.81 7.56 11.31
N THR A 114 3.44 7.09 10.11
CA THR A 114 4.39 6.85 9.02
C THR A 114 5.15 8.11 8.60
N GLY A 115 4.48 9.26 8.54
CA GLY A 115 5.12 10.54 8.25
C GLY A 115 6.19 10.92 9.29
N PHE A 116 5.89 10.71 10.58
CA PHE A 116 6.83 10.95 11.68
C PHE A 116 8.01 9.98 11.66
N VAL A 117 7.73 8.68 11.47
CA VAL A 117 8.76 7.63 11.42
C VAL A 117 9.67 7.82 10.22
N LEU A 118 9.15 8.25 9.06
CA LEU A 118 9.97 8.61 7.91
C LEU A 118 10.91 9.78 8.22
N ALA A 119 10.42 10.83 8.86
CA ALA A 119 11.25 11.97 9.24
C ALA A 119 12.36 11.57 10.24
N PHE A 120 12.03 10.69 11.20
CA PHE A 120 12.99 10.11 12.13
C PHE A 120 14.08 9.32 11.39
N PHE A 121 13.70 8.35 10.55
CA PHE A 121 14.66 7.55 9.79
C PHE A 121 15.48 8.38 8.80
N ALA A 122 14.89 9.42 8.19
CA ALA A 122 15.62 10.34 7.32
C ALA A 122 16.69 11.11 8.09
N ARG A 123 16.36 11.62 9.29
CA ARG A 123 17.34 12.28 10.17
C ARG A 123 18.44 11.32 10.61
N TRP A 124 18.08 10.11 11.02
CA TRP A 124 19.06 9.08 11.36
C TRP A 124 19.97 8.76 10.17
N ALA A 125 19.41 8.57 8.97
CA ALA A 125 20.17 8.26 7.77
C ALA A 125 21.10 9.40 7.34
N THR A 126 20.76 10.68 7.57
CA THR A 126 21.68 11.80 7.28
C THR A 126 22.98 11.75 8.09
N LEU A 127 23.00 11.06 9.24
CA LEU A 127 24.20 10.90 10.06
C LEU A 127 25.12 9.78 9.55
N HIS A 128 24.59 8.83 8.78
CA HIS A 128 25.28 7.59 8.44
C HIS A 128 25.43 7.33 6.93
N THR A 129 24.74 8.11 6.09
CA THR A 129 24.70 7.87 4.64
C THR A 129 24.88 9.16 3.85
N HIS A 130 25.35 9.03 2.60
CA HIS A 130 25.40 10.17 1.68
C HIS A 130 24.00 10.75 1.46
N ARG A 131 23.93 12.06 1.22
CA ARG A 131 22.67 12.81 1.04
C ARG A 131 21.74 12.16 -0.01
N ASP A 132 22.30 11.65 -1.10
CA ASP A 132 21.56 10.98 -2.19
C ASP A 132 20.91 9.66 -1.76
N LEU A 133 21.41 9.03 -0.69
CA LEU A 133 20.95 7.75 -0.17
C LEU A 133 19.95 7.85 0.96
N VAL A 134 19.80 9.02 1.57
CA VAL A 134 18.96 9.22 2.76
C VAL A 134 17.55 8.69 2.52
N LEU A 135 16.90 9.10 1.43
CA LEU A 135 15.53 8.65 1.11
C LEU A 135 15.49 7.23 0.55
N VAL A 136 16.58 6.74 -0.06
CA VAL A 136 16.66 5.35 -0.53
C VAL A 136 16.66 4.37 0.65
N VAL A 137 17.25 4.77 1.78
CA VAL A 137 17.33 3.97 3.00
C VAL A 137 16.15 4.21 3.94
N ALA A 138 15.79 5.47 4.21
CA ALA A 138 14.77 5.81 5.19
C ALA A 138 13.35 5.38 4.76
N ALA A 139 13.01 5.53 3.47
CA ALA A 139 11.70 5.20 2.94
C ALA A 139 11.29 3.72 3.13
N PRO A 140 12.08 2.73 2.69
CA PRO A 140 11.72 1.32 2.89
C PRO A 140 11.72 0.90 4.36
N LEU A 141 12.60 1.47 5.19
CA LEU A 141 12.61 1.19 6.64
C LEU A 141 11.33 1.71 7.32
N ALA A 142 10.95 2.95 7.02
CA ALA A 142 9.72 3.54 7.55
C ALA A 142 8.48 2.77 7.08
N ALA A 143 8.36 2.51 5.77
CA ALA A 143 7.24 1.77 5.20
C ALA A 143 7.18 0.33 5.71
N GLY A 144 8.34 -0.32 5.86
CA GLY A 144 8.43 -1.70 6.37
C GLY A 144 8.06 -1.82 7.84
N LEU A 145 8.64 -0.99 8.70
CA LEU A 145 8.32 -0.99 10.14
C LEU A 145 6.84 -0.71 10.37
N MET A 146 6.33 0.37 9.77
CA MET A 146 4.93 0.74 9.93
C MET A 146 4.00 -0.25 9.25
N GLY A 147 4.38 -0.82 8.10
CA GLY A 147 3.61 -1.84 7.42
C GLY A 147 3.41 -3.09 8.29
N LEU A 148 4.46 -3.54 8.98
CA LEU A 148 4.39 -4.66 9.94
C LEU A 148 3.50 -4.33 11.14
N ILE A 149 3.66 -3.14 11.74
CA ILE A 149 2.83 -2.70 12.87
C ILE A 149 1.35 -2.63 12.45
N GLY A 150 1.07 -1.99 11.30
CA GLY A 150 -0.27 -1.88 10.74
C GLY A 150 -0.88 -3.25 10.45
N THR A 151 -0.10 -4.19 9.93
CA THR A 151 -0.56 -5.55 9.65
C THR A 151 -1.04 -6.23 10.93
N GLY A 152 -0.26 -6.14 12.01
CA GLY A 152 -0.63 -6.69 13.30
C GLY A 152 -1.88 -6.02 13.89
N LEU A 153 -1.98 -4.70 13.80
CA LEU A 153 -3.13 -3.95 14.32
C LEU A 153 -4.42 -4.25 13.56
N LEU A 154 -4.41 -4.19 12.22
CA LEU A 154 -5.58 -4.48 11.41
C LEU A 154 -6.01 -5.94 11.53
N LEU A 155 -5.05 -6.88 11.53
CA LEU A 155 -5.36 -8.30 11.76
C LEU A 155 -5.97 -8.52 13.15
N SER A 156 -5.42 -7.90 14.20
CA SER A 156 -5.97 -8.03 15.56
C SER A 156 -7.35 -7.42 15.68
N LEU A 157 -7.58 -6.28 15.04
CA LEU A 157 -8.88 -5.61 15.00
C LEU A 157 -9.91 -6.50 14.30
N GLY A 158 -9.61 -6.96 13.08
CA GLY A 158 -10.49 -7.85 12.34
C GLY A 158 -10.76 -9.15 13.07
N TRP A 159 -9.74 -9.76 13.69
CA TRP A 159 -9.86 -11.08 14.32
C TRP A 159 -10.52 -11.08 15.70
N TYR A 160 -10.27 -10.06 16.53
CA TYR A 160 -10.72 -10.05 17.93
C TYR A 160 -11.82 -9.04 18.24
N VAL A 161 -12.00 -8.01 17.40
CA VAL A 161 -12.92 -6.90 17.70
C VAL A 161 -14.08 -6.88 16.73
N GLU A 162 -13.82 -7.09 15.45
CA GLU A 162 -14.86 -7.07 14.43
C GLU A 162 -15.54 -8.42 14.28
N THR A 163 -16.82 -8.37 13.95
CA THR A 163 -17.56 -9.57 13.59
C THR A 163 -17.15 -9.99 12.19
N ALA A 164 -16.89 -11.29 12.02
CA ALA A 164 -16.68 -11.86 10.69
C ALA A 164 -17.81 -11.43 9.74
N PRO A 165 -17.48 -11.08 8.48
CA PRO A 165 -18.46 -10.63 7.51
C PRO A 165 -19.48 -11.74 7.20
N ALA A 166 -20.69 -11.35 6.79
CA ALA A 166 -21.81 -12.30 6.61
C ALA A 166 -21.52 -13.35 5.52
N GLU A 167 -20.82 -12.98 4.46
CA GLU A 167 -20.35 -13.88 3.41
C GLU A 167 -19.40 -15.00 3.91
N ALA A 168 -18.84 -14.86 5.11
CA ALA A 168 -18.03 -15.90 5.73
C ALA A 168 -18.87 -17.12 6.17
N ASP A 169 -20.19 -16.97 6.28
CA ASP A 169 -21.14 -18.05 6.61
C ASP A 169 -21.55 -18.89 5.39
N ALA A 170 -21.01 -18.59 4.20
CA ALA A 170 -21.30 -19.36 3.00
C ALA A 170 -20.90 -20.83 3.12
N ALA A 171 -21.67 -21.72 2.51
CA ALA A 171 -21.42 -23.16 2.58
C ALA A 171 -20.13 -23.56 1.83
N THR A 172 -19.74 -22.78 0.84
CA THR A 172 -18.53 -23.02 0.03
C THR A 172 -17.72 -21.74 -0.17
N LEU A 173 -16.42 -21.88 -0.46
CA LEU A 173 -15.55 -20.76 -0.80
C LEU A 173 -16.04 -19.99 -2.03
N VAL A 174 -16.53 -20.71 -3.06
CA VAL A 174 -17.03 -20.10 -4.30
C VAL A 174 -18.26 -19.23 -4.01
N GLU A 175 -19.17 -19.73 -3.17
CA GLU A 175 -20.35 -18.98 -2.75
C GLU A 175 -19.96 -17.76 -1.91
N GLY A 176 -19.03 -17.89 -0.96
CA GLY A 176 -18.56 -16.76 -0.16
C GLY A 176 -17.93 -15.67 -1.03
N ILE A 177 -17.06 -16.04 -1.97
CA ILE A 177 -16.46 -15.09 -2.92
C ILE A 177 -17.54 -14.40 -3.78
N ALA A 178 -18.52 -15.16 -4.29
CA ALA A 178 -19.61 -14.60 -5.09
C ALA A 178 -20.44 -13.59 -4.27
N GLN A 179 -20.79 -13.93 -3.02
CA GLN A 179 -21.50 -13.03 -2.12
C GLN A 179 -20.68 -11.77 -1.81
N ALA A 180 -19.39 -11.92 -1.53
CA ALA A 180 -18.51 -10.78 -1.24
C ALA A 180 -18.38 -9.81 -2.44
N GLN A 181 -18.38 -10.33 -3.66
CA GLN A 181 -18.37 -9.49 -4.87
C GLN A 181 -19.70 -8.74 -5.07
N LEU A 182 -20.82 -9.29 -4.61
CA LEU A 182 -22.12 -8.61 -4.66
C LEU A 182 -22.24 -7.47 -3.63
N VAL A 183 -21.43 -7.48 -2.57
CA VAL A 183 -21.37 -6.39 -1.57
C VAL A 183 -20.68 -5.15 -2.13
N LEU A 184 -19.79 -5.31 -3.12
CA LEU A 184 -19.17 -4.16 -3.78
C LEU A 184 -20.24 -3.37 -4.56
N PRO A 185 -20.26 -2.01 -4.48
CA PRO A 185 -21.27 -1.25 -5.18
C PRO A 185 -21.22 -1.54 -6.69
N PRO A 186 -22.38 -1.81 -7.32
CA PRO A 186 -22.46 -2.40 -8.65
C PRO A 186 -21.88 -1.45 -9.70
N ARG A 187 -20.93 -1.96 -10.49
CA ARG A 187 -20.36 -1.25 -11.65
C ARG A 187 -19.90 -2.21 -12.74
N ASP A 188 -20.31 -1.94 -13.98
CA ASP A 188 -19.97 -2.74 -15.15
C ASP A 188 -18.66 -2.28 -15.81
N HIS A 189 -17.55 -2.35 -15.08
CA HIS A 189 -16.23 -2.00 -15.64
C HIS A 189 -15.08 -2.78 -15.01
N ILE A 190 -13.92 -2.77 -15.67
CA ILE A 190 -12.68 -3.48 -15.27
C ILE A 190 -12.24 -3.22 -13.83
N VAL A 191 -12.60 -2.07 -13.26
CA VAL A 191 -12.23 -1.71 -11.89
C VAL A 191 -13.01 -2.55 -10.87
N ALA A 192 -14.27 -2.92 -11.14
CA ALA A 192 -15.02 -3.81 -10.26
C ALA A 192 -14.40 -5.22 -10.23
N TRP A 193 -13.94 -5.70 -11.39
CA TRP A 193 -13.17 -6.95 -11.49
C TRP A 193 -11.86 -6.90 -10.72
N ALA A 194 -11.14 -5.77 -10.81
CA ALA A 194 -9.89 -5.56 -10.09
C ALA A 194 -10.11 -5.54 -8.57
N LEU A 195 -11.15 -4.86 -8.09
CA LEU A 195 -11.54 -4.81 -6.66
C LEU A 195 -11.96 -6.20 -6.14
N GLY A 196 -12.49 -7.06 -7.00
CA GLY A 196 -12.83 -8.44 -6.65
C GLY A 196 -11.63 -9.25 -6.15
N VAL A 197 -10.39 -8.93 -6.57
CA VAL A 197 -9.19 -9.69 -6.17
C VAL A 197 -8.88 -9.55 -4.67
N PRO A 198 -8.61 -8.35 -4.12
CA PRO A 198 -8.37 -8.21 -2.68
C PRO A 198 -9.57 -8.64 -1.84
N ARG A 199 -10.81 -8.37 -2.31
CA ARG A 199 -12.02 -8.81 -1.63
C ARG A 199 -12.14 -10.33 -1.53
N SER A 200 -11.79 -11.04 -2.61
CA SER A 200 -11.78 -12.50 -2.63
C SER A 200 -10.73 -13.07 -1.67
N LEU A 201 -9.58 -12.40 -1.53
CA LEU A 201 -8.51 -12.81 -0.62
C LEU A 201 -8.95 -12.70 0.84
N GLU A 202 -9.53 -11.56 1.22
CA GLU A 202 -10.09 -11.34 2.56
C GLU A 202 -11.19 -12.35 2.89
N THR A 203 -12.14 -12.52 1.96
CA THR A 203 -13.28 -13.43 2.13
C THR A 203 -12.83 -14.88 2.24
N ALA A 204 -11.87 -15.30 1.42
CA ALA A 204 -11.29 -16.64 1.52
C ALA A 204 -10.69 -16.88 2.92
N GLY A 205 -9.98 -15.89 3.46
CA GLY A 205 -9.46 -15.94 4.82
C GLY A 205 -10.54 -16.18 5.87
N TRP A 206 -11.65 -15.46 5.78
CA TRP A 206 -12.78 -15.62 6.70
C TRP A 206 -13.54 -16.93 6.53
N VAL A 207 -13.81 -17.37 5.30
CA VAL A 207 -14.49 -18.66 5.04
C VAL A 207 -13.64 -19.82 5.58
N PHE A 208 -12.33 -19.82 5.32
CA PHE A 208 -11.44 -20.86 5.86
C PHE A 208 -11.33 -20.79 7.39
N ALA A 209 -11.37 -19.59 7.98
CA ALA A 209 -11.38 -19.43 9.43
C ALA A 209 -12.69 -19.91 10.08
N LYS A 210 -13.85 -19.78 9.41
CA LYS A 210 -15.14 -20.26 9.93
C LYS A 210 -15.39 -21.75 9.69
N GLN A 211 -14.98 -22.30 8.55
CA GLN A 211 -15.12 -23.72 8.24
C GLN A 211 -14.32 -24.63 9.19
N SER A 212 -13.41 -24.07 10.00
CA SER A 212 -12.53 -24.80 10.90
C SER A 212 -13.16 -25.22 12.24
N GLN A 213 -14.39 -25.71 12.27
CA GLN A 213 -14.87 -26.47 13.45
C GLN A 213 -13.99 -27.73 13.72
N THR A 214 -13.13 -28.10 12.77
CA THR A 214 -11.97 -28.98 12.95
C THR A 214 -10.67 -28.17 12.83
N PHE A 215 -9.81 -28.26 13.85
CA PHE A 215 -8.58 -27.47 14.10
C PHE A 215 -7.58 -27.33 12.91
N SER A 216 -7.73 -28.11 11.84
CA SER A 216 -6.78 -28.23 10.73
C SER A 216 -6.77 -27.06 9.73
N PHE A 217 -7.85 -26.25 9.64
CA PHE A 217 -7.97 -25.18 8.63
C PHE A 217 -7.80 -23.74 9.17
N SER A 218 -7.80 -23.55 10.49
CA SER A 218 -7.61 -22.25 11.15
C SER A 218 -6.29 -21.53 10.75
N PRO A 219 -5.14 -22.23 10.59
CA PRO A 219 -3.91 -21.59 10.14
C PRO A 219 -3.98 -21.03 8.71
N LEU A 220 -4.75 -21.67 7.83
CA LEU A 220 -4.87 -21.25 6.43
C LEU A 220 -5.69 -19.97 6.33
N GLY A 221 -6.81 -19.87 7.04
CA GLY A 221 -7.59 -18.62 7.13
C GLY A 221 -6.77 -17.46 7.66
N LEU A 222 -5.99 -17.70 8.73
CA LEU A 222 -5.09 -16.69 9.30
C LEU A 222 -4.03 -16.21 8.30
N ILE A 223 -3.45 -17.09 7.48
CA ILE A 223 -2.47 -16.71 6.45
C ILE A 223 -3.10 -15.77 5.42
N PHE A 224 -4.31 -16.07 4.95
CA PHE A 224 -5.00 -15.23 3.95
C PHE A 224 -5.34 -13.85 4.52
N LEU A 225 -5.86 -13.78 5.75
CA LEU A 225 -6.13 -12.51 6.41
C LEU A 225 -4.85 -11.74 6.71
N LEU A 226 -3.77 -12.42 7.11
CA LEU A 226 -2.46 -11.81 7.30
C LEU A 226 -1.95 -11.20 6.00
N LEU A 227 -2.06 -11.92 4.88
CA LEU A 227 -1.66 -11.43 3.56
C LEU A 227 -2.49 -10.20 3.15
N TYR A 228 -3.81 -10.25 3.28
CA TYR A 228 -4.68 -9.11 2.98
C TYR A 228 -4.30 -7.87 3.80
N ASN A 229 -4.23 -8.03 5.13
CA ASN A 229 -3.87 -6.93 6.05
C ASN A 229 -2.46 -6.40 5.81
N ALA A 230 -1.53 -7.27 5.38
CA ALA A 230 -0.20 -6.86 4.95
C ALA A 230 -0.26 -6.05 3.66
N PHE A 231 -1.00 -6.50 2.65
CA PHE A 231 -1.19 -5.72 1.42
C PHE A 231 -1.77 -4.34 1.71
N VAL A 232 -2.81 -4.24 2.56
CA VAL A 232 -3.42 -2.96 2.95
C VAL A 232 -2.40 -2.08 3.67
N SER A 233 -1.78 -2.60 4.72
CA SER A 233 -0.86 -1.82 5.57
C SER A 233 0.36 -1.34 4.81
N PHE A 234 1.00 -2.21 4.04
CA PHE A 234 2.16 -1.83 3.24
C PHE A 234 1.78 -0.88 2.10
N SER A 235 0.56 -0.99 1.53
CA SER A 235 0.09 -0.05 0.52
C SER A 235 -0.16 1.34 1.11
N LEU A 236 -0.76 1.43 2.31
CA LEU A 236 -1.00 2.68 3.02
C LEU A 236 0.31 3.40 3.36
N THR A 237 1.22 2.69 4.04
CA THR A 237 2.49 3.28 4.49
C THR A 237 3.36 3.68 3.31
N ARG A 238 3.36 2.87 2.25
CA ARG A 238 4.05 3.20 1.01
C ARG A 238 3.43 4.40 0.31
N PHE A 239 2.11 4.51 0.26
CA PHE A 239 1.46 5.67 -0.36
C PHE A 239 1.84 6.97 0.34
N VAL A 240 1.91 6.99 1.68
CA VAL A 240 2.42 8.15 2.44
C VAL A 240 3.87 8.45 2.10
N VAL A 241 4.75 7.45 2.16
CA VAL A 241 6.19 7.62 1.87
C VAL A 241 6.43 8.06 0.43
N ASP A 242 5.69 7.52 -0.53
CA ASP A 242 5.78 7.84 -1.96
C ASP A 242 5.31 9.27 -2.23
N THR A 243 4.25 9.69 -1.56
CA THR A 243 3.76 11.07 -1.62
C THR A 243 4.81 12.05 -1.09
N VAL A 244 5.39 11.80 0.10
CA VAL A 244 6.44 12.66 0.67
C VAL A 244 7.68 12.71 -0.23
N THR A 245 8.13 11.56 -0.73
CA THR A 245 9.33 11.48 -1.58
C THR A 245 9.10 12.08 -2.97
N SER A 246 7.86 12.09 -3.47
CA SER A 246 7.52 12.75 -4.73
C SER A 246 7.60 14.28 -4.64
N ALA A 247 7.27 14.84 -3.48
CA ALA A 247 7.33 16.27 -3.18
C ALA A 247 8.76 16.75 -2.83
N TYR A 248 9.67 15.83 -2.51
CA TYR A 248 11.07 16.17 -2.25
C TYR A 248 11.85 16.29 -3.56
N GLU A 249 12.25 17.51 -3.91
CA GLU A 249 13.24 17.77 -4.94
C GLU A 249 14.59 18.08 -4.27
N PRO A 250 15.65 17.30 -4.56
CA PRO A 250 16.98 17.69 -4.14
C PRO A 250 17.32 19.01 -4.84
N LYS A 251 17.52 20.09 -4.05
CA LYS A 251 18.13 21.30 -4.58
C LYS A 251 19.56 20.94 -4.98
N ASP A 252 19.80 20.87 -6.28
CA ASP A 252 21.14 20.86 -6.84
C ASP A 252 21.74 22.24 -6.54
N ASN A 253 22.54 22.30 -5.48
CA ASN A 253 23.42 23.42 -5.18
C ASN A 253 24.80 23.13 -5.77
#